data_AF-A0A958LXV6-F1
#
_entry.id   AF-A0A958LXV6-F1
#
_cell.length_a   1.000
_cell.length_b   1.000
_cell.length_c   1.000
_cell.angle_alpha   90.00
_cell.angle_beta   90.00
_cell.angle_gamma   90.00
#
_symmetry.space_group_name_H-M   'P 1'
#
loop_
_entity.id
_entity.type
_entity.pdbx_description
1 polymer ?
#
loop_
_entity_poly.entity_id
_entity_poly.type
_entity_poly.pdbx_seq_one_letter_code
_entity_poly.pdbx_strand_id
1 'polypeptide(L)'
;MKFKTITILLLSAVLFAGCGGDYAEYLKQAEELVQAGDKESAKKFFEKAADKGSPEAHFALAYRYRVPREEGIYHFSEAAKKGHGKALGYALEYLLFRADSLEYADPKGALALYYKAKKANPDLDLYDEENKLRIMKMCAEAGDFDSEAFCKKYDIQPHSNETLYHVWQIAEEASRGGRFGKPDPELVFQIVIRGGWVPAEVQYAVEETYKNWKNGEVKEFNICDYITSGAG
;
A
#
# COMPACT_ATOMS: atom_id res chain seq x y z
N MET A 1 34.37 46.86 -41.55
CA MET A 1 32.99 46.74 -41.04
C MET A 1 32.82 45.35 -40.44
N LYS A 2 32.60 45.26 -39.11
CA LYS A 2 32.46 43.99 -38.38
C LYS A 2 31.02 43.49 -38.49
N PHE A 3 30.82 42.29 -39.03
CA PHE A 3 29.52 41.60 -38.99
C PHE A 3 29.22 41.17 -37.56
N LYS A 4 28.09 41.64 -37.00
CA LYS A 4 27.55 41.16 -35.73
C LYS A 4 26.67 39.94 -36.01
N THR A 5 27.11 38.78 -35.55
CA THR A 5 26.31 37.56 -35.51
C THR A 5 25.24 37.72 -34.43
N ILE A 6 23.96 37.68 -34.82
CA ILE A 6 22.83 37.67 -33.90
C ILE A 6 22.57 36.20 -33.54
N THR A 7 22.91 35.82 -32.31
CA THR A 7 22.52 34.52 -31.72
C THR A 7 21.07 34.63 -31.27
N ILE A 8 20.16 33.97 -31.99
CA ILE A 8 18.77 33.81 -31.56
C ILE A 8 18.73 32.68 -30.53
N LEU A 9 18.54 33.04 -29.27
CA LEU A 9 18.23 32.09 -28.21
C LEU A 9 16.78 31.62 -28.41
N LEU A 10 16.61 30.42 -28.96
CA LEU A 10 15.31 29.74 -28.99
C LEU A 10 15.01 29.25 -27.58
N LEU A 11 14.21 30.04 -26.85
CA LEU A 11 13.66 29.66 -25.56
C LEU A 11 12.60 28.59 -25.80
N SER A 12 12.97 27.33 -25.60
CA SER A 12 12.06 26.18 -25.63
C SER A 12 11.10 26.27 -24.45
N ALA A 13 10.01 27.03 -24.59
CA ALA A 13 8.89 26.97 -23.67
C ALA A 13 8.19 25.62 -23.88
N VAL A 14 8.56 24.62 -23.08
CA VAL A 14 7.79 23.39 -22.92
C VAL A 14 6.53 23.77 -22.15
N LEU A 15 5.49 24.15 -22.89
CA LEU A 15 4.13 24.27 -22.36
C LEU A 15 3.61 22.85 -22.12
N PHE A 16 3.62 22.41 -20.85
CA PHE A 16 2.79 21.30 -20.39
C PHE A 16 1.32 21.74 -20.48
N ALA A 17 0.75 21.66 -21.68
CA ALA A 17 -0.69 21.73 -21.88
C ALA A 17 -1.25 20.32 -21.85
N GLY A 18 -1.89 19.93 -20.74
CA GLY A 18 -2.68 18.69 -20.67
C GLY A 18 -2.95 18.22 -19.25
N CYS A 19 -4.18 18.42 -18.77
CA CYS A 19 -4.81 17.79 -17.59
C CYS A 19 -4.46 18.33 -16.19
N GLY A 20 -4.08 19.60 -16.04
CA GLY A 20 -4.09 20.27 -14.72
C GLY A 20 -5.53 20.64 -14.35
N GLY A 21 -6.20 19.79 -13.56
CA GLY A 21 -7.55 20.05 -13.09
C GLY A 21 -7.62 21.36 -12.30
N ASP A 22 -8.81 21.96 -12.28
CA ASP A 22 -9.25 23.14 -11.53
C ASP A 22 -9.17 22.95 -9.98
N TYR A 23 -8.11 22.29 -9.49
CA TYR A 23 -7.83 22.02 -8.08
C TYR A 23 -6.68 22.86 -7.54
N ALA A 24 -5.85 23.47 -8.39
CA ALA A 24 -4.65 24.19 -7.96
C ALA A 24 -4.96 25.33 -6.97
N GLU A 25 -6.06 26.06 -7.21
CA GLU A 25 -6.49 27.13 -6.31
C GLU A 25 -6.97 26.58 -4.96
N TYR A 26 -7.74 25.50 -4.95
CA TYR A 26 -8.15 24.85 -3.71
C TYR A 26 -6.97 24.27 -2.93
N LEU A 27 -5.99 23.67 -3.62
CA LEU A 27 -4.79 23.16 -2.98
C LEU A 27 -3.97 24.30 -2.35
N LYS A 28 -3.82 25.42 -3.06
CA LYS A 28 -3.13 26.62 -2.55
C LYS A 28 -3.84 27.17 -1.32
N GLN A 29 -5.15 27.35 -1.37
CA GLN A 29 -5.95 27.82 -0.23
C GLN A 29 -5.85 26.87 0.97
N ALA A 30 -5.86 25.56 0.73
CA ALA A 30 -5.67 24.56 1.78
C ALA A 30 -4.30 24.74 2.48
N GLU A 31 -3.22 24.89 1.72
CA GLU A 31 -1.88 25.06 2.29
C GLU A 31 -1.71 26.40 3.03
N GLU A 32 -2.30 27.49 2.54
CA GLU A 32 -2.32 28.79 3.25
C GLU A 32 -3.04 28.67 4.60
N LEU A 33 -4.17 27.95 4.65
CA LEU A 33 -4.91 27.70 5.89
C LEU A 33 -4.12 26.81 6.86
N VAL A 34 -3.39 25.80 6.35
CA VAL A 34 -2.47 25.00 7.18
C VAL A 34 -1.38 25.88 7.80
N GLN A 35 -0.78 26.77 7.02
CA GLN A 35 0.25 27.71 7.51
C GLN A 35 -0.32 28.69 8.55
N ALA A 36 -1.57 29.09 8.40
CA ALA A 36 -2.29 29.93 9.36
C ALA A 36 -2.77 29.16 10.61
N GLY A 37 -2.64 27.82 10.63
CA GLY A 37 -3.07 26.96 11.73
C GLY A 37 -4.55 26.55 11.70
N ASP A 38 -5.31 26.93 10.67
CA ASP A 38 -6.73 26.56 10.51
C ASP A 38 -6.87 25.22 9.77
N LYS A 39 -6.63 24.14 10.52
CA LYS A 39 -6.64 22.76 9.99
C LYS A 39 -8.01 22.31 9.46
N GLU A 40 -9.10 22.75 10.10
CA GLU A 40 -10.45 22.34 9.74
C GLU A 40 -10.91 22.97 8.43
N SER A 41 -10.64 24.27 8.24
CA SER A 41 -10.91 24.93 6.96
C SER A 41 -10.01 24.36 5.86
N ALA A 42 -8.72 24.12 6.16
CA ALA A 42 -7.81 23.49 5.21
C ALA A 42 -8.31 22.12 4.73
N LYS A 43 -8.88 21.31 5.63
CA LYS A 43 -9.42 19.98 5.29
C LYS A 43 -10.45 20.07 4.18
N LYS A 44 -11.40 21.00 4.30
CA LYS A 44 -12.46 21.22 3.31
C LYS A 44 -11.92 21.59 1.94
N PHE A 45 -10.82 22.32 1.88
CA PHE A 45 -10.18 22.68 0.62
C PHE A 45 -9.37 21.53 0.03
N PHE A 46 -8.72 20.71 0.87
CA PHE A 46 -8.15 19.45 0.40
C PHE A 46 -9.22 18.50 -0.14
N GLU A 47 -10.38 18.36 0.51
CA GLU A 47 -11.52 17.57 0.01
C GLU A 47 -11.93 18.03 -1.39
N LYS A 48 -12.16 19.33 -1.59
CA LYS A 48 -12.50 19.89 -2.92
C LYS A 48 -11.41 19.66 -3.98
N ALA A 49 -10.15 19.76 -3.59
CA ALA A 49 -9.02 19.52 -4.50
C ALA A 49 -8.90 18.03 -4.85
N ALA A 50 -9.13 17.14 -3.89
CA ALA A 50 -9.15 15.69 -4.09
C ALA A 50 -10.31 15.26 -5.00
N ASP A 51 -11.52 15.81 -4.81
CA ASP A 51 -12.68 15.58 -5.68
C ASP A 51 -12.42 15.95 -7.15
N LYS A 52 -11.51 16.91 -7.36
CA LYS A 52 -11.03 17.32 -8.69
C LYS A 52 -9.78 16.58 -9.16
N GLY A 53 -9.30 15.60 -8.39
CA GLY A 53 -8.23 14.68 -8.75
C GLY A 53 -6.82 15.10 -8.36
N SER A 54 -6.64 16.02 -7.39
CA SER A 54 -5.31 16.39 -6.90
C SER A 54 -4.67 15.24 -6.11
N PRO A 55 -3.54 14.68 -6.57
CA PRO A 55 -2.82 13.67 -5.80
C PRO A 55 -2.27 14.19 -4.49
N GLU A 56 -1.82 15.45 -4.44
CA GLU A 56 -1.32 16.09 -3.21
C GLU A 56 -2.42 16.23 -2.18
N ALA A 57 -3.64 16.58 -2.60
CA ALA A 57 -4.77 16.73 -1.70
C ALA A 57 -5.22 15.37 -1.13
N HIS A 58 -5.33 14.34 -1.98
CA HIS A 58 -5.57 12.98 -1.51
C HIS A 58 -4.51 12.54 -0.48
N PHE A 59 -3.22 12.74 -0.78
CA PHE A 59 -2.16 12.43 0.17
C PHE A 59 -2.28 13.23 1.47
N ALA A 60 -2.59 14.53 1.40
CA ALA A 60 -2.75 15.38 2.58
C ALA A 60 -3.91 14.93 3.48
N LEU A 61 -5.05 14.53 2.89
CA LEU A 61 -6.21 14.04 3.63
C LEU A 61 -5.87 12.81 4.47
N ALA A 62 -5.21 11.81 3.87
CA ALA A 62 -4.86 10.58 4.56
C ALA A 62 -3.67 10.74 5.53
N TYR A 63 -2.73 11.65 5.25
CA TYR A 63 -1.51 11.80 6.05
C TYR A 63 -1.65 12.78 7.21
N ARG A 64 -2.38 13.89 7.03
CA ARG A 64 -2.44 14.99 8.01
C ARG A 64 -3.64 14.90 8.94
N TYR A 65 -4.67 14.13 8.57
CA TYR A 65 -5.92 14.01 9.32
C TYR A 65 -6.14 12.58 9.80
N ARG A 66 -6.85 12.46 10.93
CA ARG A 66 -7.28 11.15 11.43
C ARG A 66 -8.50 10.72 10.63
N VAL A 67 -8.32 9.74 9.77
CA VAL A 67 -9.39 9.13 8.96
C VAL A 67 -9.51 7.63 9.29
N PRO A 68 -10.69 7.02 9.08
CA PRO A 68 -10.82 5.56 9.09
C PRO A 68 -9.84 4.90 8.11
N ARG A 69 -9.49 3.64 8.37
CA ARG A 69 -8.48 2.92 7.61
C ARG A 69 -8.83 2.84 6.12
N GLU A 70 -10.09 2.58 5.82
CA GLU A 70 -10.67 2.44 4.48
C GLU A 70 -10.56 3.75 3.70
N GLU A 71 -10.86 4.87 4.36
CA GLU A 71 -10.69 6.21 3.80
C GLU A 71 -9.21 6.51 3.55
N GLY A 72 -8.32 6.13 4.47
CA GLY A 72 -6.87 6.20 4.28
C GLY A 72 -6.39 5.41 3.06
N ILE A 73 -6.79 4.14 2.94
CA ILE A 73 -6.49 3.27 1.79
C ILE A 73 -6.98 3.92 0.49
N TYR A 74 -8.22 4.43 0.49
CA TYR A 74 -8.80 5.11 -0.67
C TYR A 74 -7.95 6.31 -1.11
N HIS A 75 -7.69 7.25 -0.21
CA HIS A 75 -6.95 8.47 -0.54
C HIS A 75 -5.50 8.19 -0.94
N PHE A 76 -4.78 7.34 -0.21
CA PHE A 76 -3.42 6.97 -0.62
C PHE A 76 -3.40 6.27 -1.98
N SER A 77 -4.37 5.40 -2.26
CA SER A 77 -4.48 4.71 -3.55
C SER A 77 -4.80 5.67 -4.69
N GLU A 78 -5.71 6.64 -4.52
CA GLU A 78 -6.02 7.64 -5.55
C GLU A 78 -4.81 8.52 -5.88
N ALA A 79 -4.08 8.99 -4.86
CA ALA A 79 -2.83 9.72 -5.08
C ALA A 79 -1.77 8.85 -5.79
N ALA A 80 -1.59 7.60 -5.36
CA ALA A 80 -0.65 6.65 -5.97
C ALA A 80 -0.98 6.36 -7.44
N LYS A 81 -2.26 6.19 -7.78
CA LYS A 81 -2.75 6.00 -9.17
C LYS A 81 -2.34 7.13 -10.12
N LYS A 82 -2.03 8.32 -9.58
CA LYS A 82 -1.57 9.50 -10.31
C LYS A 82 -0.05 9.71 -10.23
N GLY A 83 0.70 8.75 -9.69
CA GLY A 83 2.16 8.79 -9.64
C GLY A 83 2.76 9.47 -8.40
N HIS A 84 2.00 9.59 -7.31
CA HIS A 84 2.50 10.14 -6.05
C HIS A 84 3.28 9.10 -5.22
N GLY A 85 4.62 9.17 -5.24
CA GLY A 85 5.52 8.17 -4.64
C GLY A 85 5.28 7.87 -3.16
N LYS A 86 5.21 8.92 -2.33
CA LYS A 86 4.93 8.73 -0.89
C LYS A 86 3.59 8.05 -0.64
N ALA A 87 2.58 8.35 -1.46
CA ALA A 87 1.24 7.81 -1.29
C ALA A 87 1.21 6.33 -1.71
N LEU A 88 1.94 5.97 -2.76
CA LEU A 88 2.16 4.56 -3.11
C LEU A 88 2.78 3.80 -1.94
N GLY A 89 3.83 4.36 -1.31
CA GLY A 89 4.43 3.78 -0.12
C GLY A 89 3.39 3.45 0.96
N TYR A 90 2.62 4.43 1.42
CA TYR A 90 1.57 4.21 2.42
C TYR A 90 0.49 3.22 1.98
N ALA A 91 0.03 3.31 0.72
CA ALA A 91 -0.98 2.38 0.21
C ALA A 91 -0.48 0.93 0.25
N LEU A 92 0.77 0.68 -0.13
CA LEU A 92 1.37 -0.66 -0.08
C LEU A 92 1.54 -1.18 1.35
N GLU A 93 1.81 -0.30 2.32
CA GLU A 93 1.83 -0.71 3.74
C GLU A 93 0.42 -1.16 4.19
N TYR A 94 -0.63 -0.39 3.89
CA TYR A 94 -2.00 -0.74 4.29
C TYR A 94 -2.56 -1.98 3.61
N LEU A 95 -2.21 -2.20 2.34
CA LEU A 95 -2.73 -3.28 1.51
C LEU A 95 -1.95 -4.59 1.64
N LEU A 96 -0.68 -4.54 2.08
CA LEU A 96 0.17 -5.72 2.12
C LEU A 96 1.15 -5.74 3.31
N PHE A 97 2.11 -4.81 3.35
CA PHE A 97 3.29 -4.97 4.22
C PHE A 97 3.02 -4.76 5.72
N ARG A 98 1.90 -4.13 6.06
CA ARG A 98 1.41 -3.91 7.43
C ARG A 98 -0.10 -4.05 7.51
N ALA A 99 -0.66 -4.94 6.69
CA ALA A 99 -2.10 -5.06 6.61
C ALA A 99 -2.69 -5.61 7.92
N ASP A 100 -2.03 -6.61 8.51
CA ASP A 100 -2.48 -7.39 9.69
C ASP A 100 -4.00 -7.56 9.76
N SER A 101 -4.59 -7.95 8.64
CA SER A 101 -6.03 -8.02 8.46
C SER A 101 -6.40 -8.94 7.31
N LEU A 102 -7.26 -9.91 7.59
CA LEU A 102 -7.82 -10.80 6.58
C LEU A 102 -8.69 -10.05 5.56
N GLU A 103 -9.34 -8.95 5.95
CA GLU A 103 -10.30 -8.21 5.10
C GLU A 103 -9.65 -7.07 4.29
N TYR A 104 -8.69 -6.33 4.88
CA TYR A 104 -8.09 -5.16 4.22
C TYR A 104 -6.85 -5.49 3.38
N ALA A 105 -6.22 -6.64 3.64
CA ALA A 105 -5.10 -7.07 2.82
C ALA A 105 -5.58 -7.39 1.40
N ASP A 106 -4.99 -6.72 0.41
CA ASP A 106 -5.26 -6.94 -1.01
C ASP A 106 -3.93 -7.01 -1.79
N PRO A 107 -3.26 -8.18 -1.77
CA PRO A 107 -1.98 -8.35 -2.44
C PRO A 107 -2.04 -8.15 -3.96
N LYS A 108 -3.15 -8.53 -4.60
CA LYS A 108 -3.35 -8.35 -6.04
C LYS A 108 -3.56 -6.87 -6.37
N GLY A 109 -4.38 -6.18 -5.58
CA GLY A 109 -4.58 -4.73 -5.70
C GLY A 109 -3.32 -3.93 -5.44
N ALA A 110 -2.50 -4.33 -4.47
CA ALA A 110 -1.19 -3.72 -4.20
C ALA A 110 -0.26 -3.79 -5.43
N LEU A 111 -0.13 -4.98 -6.04
CA LEU A 111 0.68 -5.16 -7.25
C LEU A 111 0.13 -4.34 -8.44
N ALA A 112 -1.20 -4.35 -8.64
CA ALA A 112 -1.85 -3.58 -9.69
C ALA A 112 -1.67 -2.07 -9.50
N LEU A 113 -1.76 -1.59 -8.26
CA LEU A 113 -1.56 -0.19 -7.89
C LEU A 113 -0.13 0.25 -8.19
N TYR A 114 0.87 -0.57 -7.83
CA TYR A 114 2.27 -0.32 -8.16
C TYR A 114 2.47 -0.08 -9.66
N TYR A 115 1.98 -0.99 -10.51
CA TYR A 115 2.12 -0.84 -11.96
C TYR A 115 1.40 0.40 -12.50
N LYS A 116 0.23 0.72 -11.95
CA LYS A 116 -0.51 1.92 -12.33
C LYS A 116 0.24 3.21 -11.92
N ALA A 117 0.85 3.22 -10.75
CA ALA A 117 1.66 4.34 -10.27
C ALA A 117 2.92 4.55 -11.14
N LYS A 118 3.68 3.49 -11.44
CA LYS A 118 4.85 3.56 -12.34
C LYS A 118 4.47 3.95 -13.77
N LYS A 119 3.29 3.53 -14.25
CA LYS A 119 2.78 3.99 -15.56
C LYS A 119 2.48 5.49 -15.56
N ALA A 120 1.93 6.03 -14.47
CA ALA A 120 1.62 7.44 -14.35
C ALA A 120 2.87 8.31 -14.13
N ASN A 121 3.87 7.78 -13.42
CA ASN A 121 5.15 8.42 -13.17
C ASN A 121 6.27 7.37 -13.22
N PRO A 122 6.93 7.17 -14.38
CA PRO A 122 8.01 6.18 -14.53
C PRO A 122 9.21 6.44 -13.62
N ASP A 123 9.46 7.71 -13.30
CA ASP A 123 10.57 8.17 -12.44
C ASP A 123 10.20 8.17 -10.94
N LEU A 124 9.01 7.68 -10.58
CA LEU A 124 8.63 7.49 -9.19
C LEU A 124 9.64 6.59 -8.49
N ASP A 125 10.19 7.11 -7.41
CA ASP A 125 11.06 6.39 -6.49
C ASP A 125 10.23 5.71 -5.40
N LEU A 126 10.50 4.42 -5.19
CA LEU A 126 9.93 3.62 -4.11
C LEU A 126 11.09 2.97 -3.36
N TYR A 127 11.16 3.22 -2.05
CA TYR A 127 12.17 2.59 -1.21
C TYR A 127 12.09 1.06 -1.34
N ASP A 128 13.25 0.45 -1.59
CA ASP A 128 13.41 -1.00 -1.73
C ASP A 128 12.49 -1.61 -2.82
N GLU A 129 12.32 -0.87 -3.94
CA GLU A 129 11.36 -1.19 -5.02
C GLU A 129 11.50 -2.62 -5.55
N GLU A 130 12.71 -3.06 -5.87
CA GLU A 130 12.96 -4.38 -6.47
C GLU A 130 12.46 -5.51 -5.56
N ASN A 131 12.80 -5.41 -4.27
CA ASN A 131 12.40 -6.37 -3.26
C ASN A 131 10.89 -6.34 -3.01
N LYS A 132 10.31 -5.15 -2.81
CA LYS A 132 8.86 -4.98 -2.66
C LYS A 132 8.09 -5.54 -3.86
N LEU A 133 8.58 -5.31 -5.09
CA LEU A 133 7.95 -5.83 -6.30
C LEU A 133 8.04 -7.37 -6.37
N ARG A 134 9.18 -7.95 -6.00
CA ARG A 134 9.32 -9.42 -5.92
C ARG A 134 8.28 -10.02 -4.97
N ILE A 135 8.16 -9.44 -3.78
CA ILE A 135 7.23 -9.91 -2.73
C ILE A 135 5.77 -9.73 -3.17
N MET A 136 5.39 -8.57 -3.72
CA MET A 136 4.05 -8.35 -4.25
C MET A 136 3.67 -9.37 -5.34
N LYS A 137 4.61 -9.77 -6.20
CA LYS A 137 4.38 -10.81 -7.21
C LYS A 137 4.11 -12.17 -6.58
N MET A 138 4.92 -12.59 -5.60
CA MET A 138 4.69 -13.85 -4.87
C MET A 138 3.31 -13.87 -4.23
N CYS A 139 2.93 -12.79 -3.52
CA CYS A 139 1.64 -12.72 -2.83
C CYS A 139 0.45 -12.69 -3.80
N ALA A 140 0.58 -12.03 -4.96
CA ALA A 140 -0.47 -11.98 -5.96
C ALA A 140 -0.77 -13.33 -6.63
N GLU A 141 0.16 -14.29 -6.57
CA GLU A 141 -0.04 -15.65 -7.09
C GLU A 141 -0.99 -16.49 -6.23
N ALA A 142 -1.18 -16.16 -4.95
CA ALA A 142 -1.87 -16.98 -3.93
C ALA A 142 -3.35 -17.31 -4.19
N GLY A 143 -3.89 -17.06 -5.38
CA GLY A 143 -5.29 -17.26 -5.70
C GLY A 143 -6.20 -16.22 -5.04
N ASP A 144 -7.51 -16.47 -5.13
CA ASP A 144 -8.52 -15.68 -4.42
C ASP A 144 -8.73 -16.25 -3.01
N PHE A 145 -8.97 -15.38 -2.03
CA PHE A 145 -9.26 -15.77 -0.66
C PHE A 145 -10.51 -15.02 -0.20
N ASP A 146 -11.59 -15.76 0.02
CA ASP A 146 -12.84 -15.20 0.52
C ASP A 146 -12.76 -15.03 2.04
N SER A 147 -12.27 -13.85 2.44
CA SER A 147 -12.08 -13.50 3.84
C SER A 147 -13.37 -13.53 4.64
N GLU A 148 -14.47 -13.03 4.08
CA GLU A 148 -15.77 -13.00 4.74
C GLU A 148 -16.28 -14.42 5.00
N ALA A 149 -16.27 -15.29 3.98
CA ALA A 149 -16.67 -16.68 4.13
C ALA A 149 -15.75 -17.43 5.09
N PHE A 150 -14.44 -17.20 5.03
CA PHE A 150 -13.47 -17.82 5.93
C PHE A 150 -13.72 -17.42 7.39
N CYS A 151 -13.83 -16.12 7.66
CA CYS A 151 -14.08 -15.58 9.00
C CYS A 151 -15.41 -16.10 9.56
N LYS A 152 -16.47 -16.09 8.76
CA LYS A 152 -17.80 -16.60 9.16
C LYS A 152 -17.78 -18.10 9.45
N LYS A 153 -17.08 -18.89 8.63
CA LYS A 153 -17.04 -20.36 8.78
C LYS A 153 -16.36 -20.76 10.09
N TYR A 154 -15.30 -20.05 10.49
CA TYR A 154 -14.45 -20.43 11.61
C TYR A 154 -14.61 -19.54 12.85
N ASP A 155 -15.59 -18.62 12.83
CA ASP A 155 -15.87 -17.64 13.90
C ASP A 155 -14.61 -16.85 14.28
N ILE A 156 -13.99 -16.23 13.27
CA ILE A 156 -12.73 -15.49 13.38
C ILE A 156 -12.98 -14.01 13.10
N GLN A 157 -12.40 -13.14 13.94
CA GLN A 157 -12.34 -11.72 13.63
C GLN A 157 -11.27 -11.48 12.54
N PRO A 158 -11.55 -10.66 11.51
CA PRO A 158 -10.61 -10.45 10.41
C PRO A 158 -9.35 -9.69 10.84
N HIS A 159 -9.41 -8.92 11.93
CA HIS A 159 -8.30 -8.19 12.52
C HIS A 159 -8.51 -8.05 14.05
N SER A 160 -7.48 -7.63 14.78
CA SER A 160 -7.56 -7.33 16.21
C SER A 160 -6.83 -6.02 16.53
N ASN A 161 -7.43 -5.17 17.35
CA ASN A 161 -6.78 -3.97 17.89
C ASN A 161 -6.02 -4.24 19.19
N GLU A 162 -6.19 -5.43 19.77
CA GLU A 162 -5.62 -5.81 21.08
C GLU A 162 -4.43 -6.76 20.93
N THR A 163 -4.37 -7.50 19.83
CA THR A 163 -3.39 -8.57 19.61
C THR A 163 -2.58 -8.28 18.37
N LEU A 164 -1.31 -7.90 18.56
CA LEU A 164 -0.34 -7.86 17.48
C LEU A 164 -0.21 -9.26 16.86
N TYR A 165 -0.08 -9.33 15.54
CA TYR A 165 0.10 -10.60 14.81
C TYR A 165 -1.10 -11.54 14.90
N HIS A 166 -2.31 -11.01 15.13
CA HIS A 166 -3.54 -11.79 15.17
C HIS A 166 -3.72 -12.69 13.94
N VAL A 167 -3.45 -12.15 12.74
CA VAL A 167 -3.56 -12.93 11.51
C VAL A 167 -2.49 -14.02 11.42
N TRP A 168 -1.30 -13.79 11.96
CA TRP A 168 -0.24 -14.81 11.99
C TRP A 168 -0.47 -15.89 13.04
N GLN A 169 -1.21 -15.62 14.12
CA GLN A 169 -1.70 -16.67 15.03
C GLN A 169 -2.69 -17.60 14.33
N ILE A 170 -3.53 -17.05 13.46
CA ILE A 170 -4.42 -17.84 12.62
C ILE A 170 -3.61 -18.69 11.62
N ALA A 171 -2.55 -18.14 11.03
CA ALA A 171 -1.65 -18.89 10.14
C ALA A 171 -0.92 -20.02 10.87
N GLU A 172 -0.42 -19.76 12.07
CA GLU A 172 0.25 -20.77 12.91
C GLU A 172 -0.70 -21.92 13.22
N GLU A 173 -1.93 -21.64 13.64
CA GLU A 173 -2.94 -22.69 13.89
C GLU A 173 -3.29 -23.46 12.61
N ALA A 174 -3.42 -22.78 11.47
CA ALA A 174 -3.64 -23.42 10.16
C ALA A 174 -2.51 -24.37 9.78
N SER A 175 -1.27 -24.01 10.08
CA SER A 175 -0.10 -24.84 9.78
C SER A 175 -0.01 -26.12 10.63
N ARG A 176 -0.60 -26.10 11.84
CA ARG A 176 -0.71 -27.27 12.73
C ARG A 176 -1.96 -28.12 12.48
N GLY A 177 -2.87 -27.60 11.67
CA GLY A 177 -4.09 -28.28 11.28
C GLY A 177 -5.21 -28.25 12.32
N GLY A 178 -5.27 -27.20 13.16
CA GLY A 178 -6.24 -27.03 14.24
C GLY A 178 -7.70 -26.96 13.78
N ARG A 179 -8.37 -25.82 13.98
CA ARG A 179 -9.79 -25.68 13.56
C ARG A 179 -10.00 -25.76 12.04
N PHE A 180 -8.91 -25.74 11.27
CA PHE A 180 -8.92 -25.69 9.80
C PHE A 180 -8.79 -27.06 9.12
N GLY A 181 -8.60 -28.15 9.88
CA GLY A 181 -8.44 -29.50 9.34
C GLY A 181 -6.97 -29.81 8.96
N LYS A 182 -6.73 -30.74 8.03
CA LYS A 182 -5.35 -31.11 7.65
C LYS A 182 -4.58 -29.85 7.19
N PRO A 183 -3.32 -29.64 7.63
CA PRO A 183 -2.51 -28.51 7.18
C PRO A 183 -2.45 -28.44 5.65
N ASP A 184 -2.70 -27.25 5.14
CA ASP A 184 -2.67 -26.91 3.73
C ASP A 184 -1.70 -25.74 3.52
N PRO A 185 -0.55 -25.95 2.85
CA PRO A 185 0.44 -24.90 2.69
C PRO A 185 -0.06 -23.73 1.83
N GLU A 186 -1.06 -23.93 0.97
CA GLU A 186 -1.71 -22.84 0.24
C GLU A 186 -2.49 -21.94 1.19
N LEU A 187 -3.32 -22.52 2.05
CA LEU A 187 -4.08 -21.79 3.06
C LEU A 187 -3.15 -21.04 4.02
N VAL A 188 -2.07 -21.68 4.49
CA VAL A 188 -1.07 -21.03 5.34
C VAL A 188 -0.46 -19.83 4.63
N PHE A 189 -0.04 -19.98 3.38
CA PHE A 189 0.49 -18.87 2.59
C PHE A 189 -0.54 -17.74 2.43
N GLN A 190 -1.78 -18.07 2.06
CA GLN A 190 -2.87 -17.11 1.92
C GLN A 190 -3.15 -16.32 3.21
N ILE A 191 -3.01 -16.93 4.38
CA ILE A 191 -3.19 -16.21 5.65
C ILE A 191 -1.95 -15.37 5.96
N VAL A 192 -0.73 -15.89 5.77
CA VAL A 192 0.52 -15.18 6.04
C VAL A 192 0.64 -13.88 5.26
N ILE A 193 0.29 -13.87 3.97
CA ILE A 193 0.36 -12.64 3.13
C ILE A 193 -0.63 -11.56 3.53
N ARG A 194 -1.58 -11.87 4.43
CA ARG A 194 -2.58 -10.93 4.96
C ARG A 194 -2.24 -10.44 6.37
N GLY A 195 -1.25 -11.06 6.99
CA GLY A 195 -0.82 -10.77 8.34
C GLY A 195 0.49 -9.97 8.40
N GLY A 196 0.97 -9.80 9.63
CA GLY A 196 2.27 -9.23 9.90
C GLY A 196 2.24 -7.72 10.06
N TRP A 197 3.16 -7.24 10.88
CA TRP A 197 3.19 -5.86 11.34
C TRP A 197 4.42 -5.10 10.88
N VAL A 198 5.57 -5.78 10.79
CA VAL A 198 6.85 -5.21 10.35
C VAL A 198 7.17 -5.71 8.94
N PRO A 199 7.44 -4.81 7.97
CA PRO A 199 7.67 -5.18 6.58
C PRO A 199 8.76 -6.23 6.39
N ALA A 200 9.89 -6.13 7.10
CA ALA A 200 10.98 -7.10 6.99
C ALA A 200 10.53 -8.52 7.40
N GLU A 201 9.77 -8.64 8.50
CA GLU A 201 9.21 -9.92 8.96
C GLU A 201 8.26 -10.50 7.91
N VAL A 202 7.38 -9.65 7.34
CA VAL A 202 6.46 -10.06 6.27
C VAL A 202 7.23 -10.59 5.06
N GLN A 203 8.32 -9.93 4.66
CA GLN A 203 9.12 -10.38 3.53
C GLN A 203 9.70 -11.78 3.78
N TYR A 204 10.31 -12.03 4.95
CA TYR A 204 10.86 -13.35 5.28
C TYR A 204 9.78 -14.42 5.35
N ALA A 205 8.67 -14.13 6.03
CA ALA A 205 7.54 -15.05 6.16
C ALA A 205 6.93 -15.41 4.79
N VAL A 206 6.73 -14.41 3.91
CA VAL A 206 6.23 -14.61 2.54
C VAL A 206 7.17 -15.51 1.76
N GLU A 207 8.48 -15.25 1.78
CA GLU A 207 9.42 -16.02 0.97
C GLU A 207 9.48 -17.49 1.35
N GLU A 208 9.45 -17.78 2.66
CA GLU A 208 9.48 -19.15 3.13
C GLU A 208 8.17 -19.89 2.84
N THR A 209 7.04 -19.27 3.22
CA THR A 209 5.73 -19.90 3.04
C THR A 209 5.33 -20.02 1.58
N TYR A 210 5.77 -19.09 0.72
CA TYR A 210 5.66 -19.24 -0.74
C TYR A 210 6.40 -20.48 -1.24
N LYS A 211 7.66 -20.69 -0.83
CA LYS A 211 8.43 -21.90 -1.22
C LYS A 211 7.72 -23.17 -0.76
N ASN A 212 7.25 -23.20 0.50
CA ASN A 212 6.53 -24.34 1.05
C ASN A 212 5.25 -24.64 0.24
N TRP A 213 4.45 -23.62 -0.08
CA TRP A 213 3.27 -23.77 -0.93
C TRP A 213 3.60 -24.30 -2.34
N LYS A 214 4.57 -23.69 -3.04
CA LYS A 214 4.93 -24.13 -4.40
C LYS A 214 5.46 -25.56 -4.45
N ASN A 215 6.06 -26.05 -3.36
CA ASN A 215 6.55 -27.42 -3.25
C ASN A 215 5.51 -28.40 -2.66
N GLY A 216 4.35 -27.93 -2.21
CA GLY A 216 3.38 -28.75 -1.47
C GLY A 216 3.91 -29.25 -0.12
N GLU A 217 4.91 -28.57 0.44
CA GLU A 217 5.54 -28.93 1.71
C GLU A 217 4.70 -28.42 2.88
N VAL A 218 4.19 -29.34 3.69
CA VAL A 218 3.56 -29.00 4.98
C VAL A 218 4.66 -28.74 6.00
N LYS A 219 4.84 -27.47 6.37
CA LYS A 219 5.67 -27.06 7.50
C LYS A 219 4.84 -26.23 8.47
N GLU A 220 5.18 -26.38 9.74
CA GLU A 220 4.65 -25.52 10.78
C GLU A 220 5.15 -24.08 10.54
N PHE A 221 4.25 -23.12 10.60
CA PHE A 221 4.53 -21.70 10.60
C PHE A 221 4.58 -21.24 12.05
N ASN A 222 5.78 -21.03 12.59
CA ASN A 222 5.96 -20.51 13.94
C ASN A 222 6.28 -19.02 13.87
N ILE A 223 5.43 -18.21 14.49
CA ILE A 223 5.54 -16.74 14.42
C ILE A 223 6.89 -16.25 14.98
N CYS A 224 7.39 -16.93 16.03
CA CYS A 224 8.65 -16.57 16.69
C CYS A 224 9.87 -16.68 15.79
N ASP A 225 9.80 -17.45 14.69
CA ASP A 225 10.90 -17.59 13.75
C ASP A 225 11.09 -16.33 12.89
N TYR A 226 10.05 -15.48 12.81
CA TYR A 226 10.05 -14.27 11.99
C TYR A 226 10.10 -12.98 12.82
N ILE A 227 9.61 -12.99 14.05
CA ILE A 227 9.67 -11.82 14.93
C ILE A 227 11.13 -11.59 15.35
N THR A 228 11.76 -10.57 14.79
CA THR A 228 13.16 -10.24 15.10
C THR A 228 13.25 -8.85 15.71
N SER A 229 13.93 -8.74 16.86
CA SER A 229 14.07 -7.49 17.61
C SER A 229 15.01 -6.45 16.96
N GLY A 230 15.40 -6.63 15.69
CA GLY A 230 16.46 -5.86 15.04
C GLY A 230 16.26 -5.53 13.56
N ALA A 231 15.10 -5.81 12.97
CA ALA A 231 14.80 -5.51 11.56
C ALA A 231 13.91 -4.26 11.40
N GLY A 232 14.30 -3.18 12.09
CA GLY A 232 13.68 -1.84 12.01
C GLY A 232 14.69 -0.78 11.61
#